data_AF-A0A9E2ESC1-F1
#
_entry.id   AF-A0A9E2ESC1-F1
#
_cell.length_a   1.000
_cell.length_b   1.000
_cell.length_c   1.000
_cell.angle_alpha   90.00
_cell.angle_beta   90.00
_cell.angle_gamma   90.00
#
_symmetry.space_group_name_H-M   'P 1'
#
loop_
_entity.id
_entity.type
_entity.pdbx_description
1 polymer ?
#
loop_
_entity_poly.entity_id
_entity_poly.type
_entity_poly.pdbx_seq_one_letter_code
_entity_poly.pdbx_strand_id
1 'polypeptide(L)'
;MKKVILGLSALCMVAFTSCKEDASSKIKSENVTQAAERDATPVEFPVLAFDKSEHDFGEIENGTPVETVFSYTNTGKSPLVITDIKSTCGCTVPQDWSKEPLNP
;
A
#
# COMPACT_ATOMS: atom_id res chain seq x y z
N MET A 1 -42.39 -49.81 16.74
CA MET A 1 -41.82 -48.52 17.20
C MET A 1 -40.34 -48.60 17.56
N LYS A 2 -39.88 -49.57 18.37
CA LYS A 2 -38.44 -49.74 18.73
C LYS A 2 -37.51 -50.07 17.56
N LYS A 3 -38.00 -50.76 16.51
CA LYS A 3 -37.22 -51.11 15.30
C LYS A 3 -37.12 -49.98 14.26
N VAL A 4 -37.98 -48.96 14.34
CA VAL A 4 -37.98 -47.81 13.41
C VAL A 4 -37.05 -46.71 13.91
N ILE A 5 -36.92 -46.55 15.23
CA ILE A 5 -35.98 -45.61 15.87
C ILE A 5 -34.52 -46.04 15.67
N LEU A 6 -34.25 -47.35 15.61
CA LEU A 6 -32.91 -47.89 15.35
C LEU A 6 -32.46 -47.74 13.89
N GLY A 7 -33.39 -47.64 12.93
CA GLY A 7 -33.08 -47.41 11.51
C GLY A 7 -32.79 -45.95 11.18
N LEU A 8 -33.44 -45.01 11.87
CA LEU A 8 -33.28 -43.57 11.62
C LEU A 8 -31.97 -43.00 12.20
N SER A 9 -31.45 -43.61 13.28
CA SER A 9 -30.15 -43.28 13.87
C SER A 9 -28.97 -43.68 12.95
N ALA A 10 -29.12 -44.77 12.19
CA ALA A 10 -28.09 -45.25 11.28
C ALA A 10 -27.95 -44.41 9.99
N LEU A 11 -28.99 -43.66 9.61
CA LEU A 11 -28.99 -42.83 8.39
C LEU A 11 -28.32 -41.46 8.61
N CYS A 12 -28.21 -40.99 9.87
CA CYS A 12 -27.53 -39.73 10.19
C CYS A 12 -25.99 -39.84 10.20
N MET A 13 -25.42 -41.05 10.30
CA MET A 13 -23.96 -41.24 10.37
C MET A 13 -23.26 -41.16 9.00
N VAL A 14 -24.02 -41.24 7.90
CA VAL A 14 -23.45 -41.20 6.54
C VAL A 14 -23.30 -39.75 6.02
N ALA A 15 -23.96 -38.78 6.66
CA ALA A 15 -23.98 -37.38 6.23
C ALA A 15 -22.72 -36.57 6.62
N PHE A 16 -21.81 -37.12 7.45
CA PHE A 16 -20.59 -36.41 7.87
C PHE A 16 -19.32 -36.83 7.13
N THR A 17 -19.40 -37.68 6.10
CA THR A 17 -18.22 -38.14 5.35
C THR A 17 -17.87 -37.25 4.13
N SER A 18 -18.54 -36.11 3.95
CA SER A 18 -18.42 -35.25 2.76
C SER A 18 -17.18 -34.33 2.73
N CYS A 19 -16.28 -34.37 3.71
CA CYS A 19 -15.00 -33.68 3.64
C CYS A 19 -13.87 -34.71 3.70
N LYS A 20 -13.66 -35.41 2.58
CA LYS A 20 -12.48 -36.25 2.35
C LYS A 20 -11.59 -35.63 1.26
N GLU A 21 -11.35 -34.33 1.36
CA GLU A 21 -10.20 -33.69 0.73
C GLU A 21 -9.50 -32.85 1.79
N ASP A 22 -8.35 -33.33 2.27
CA ASP A 22 -7.42 -32.52 3.04
C ASP A 22 -7.06 -31.28 2.21
N ALA A 23 -7.54 -30.10 2.62
CA ALA A 23 -7.26 -28.83 1.93
C ALA A 23 -5.74 -28.59 1.79
N SER A 24 -4.95 -29.13 2.71
CA SER A 24 -3.49 -29.14 2.69
C SER A 24 -2.89 -29.83 1.46
N SER A 25 -3.56 -30.84 0.89
CA SER A 25 -3.08 -31.55 -0.32
C SER A 25 -3.22 -30.71 -1.61
N LYS A 26 -4.05 -29.65 -1.59
CA LYS A 26 -4.21 -28.71 -2.71
C LYS A 26 -3.24 -27.53 -2.64
N ILE A 27 -2.48 -27.42 -1.56
CA ILE A 27 -1.44 -26.41 -1.41
C ILE A 27 -0.17 -26.94 -2.07
N LYS A 28 0.20 -26.35 -3.21
CA LYS A 28 1.50 -26.61 -3.83
C LYS A 28 2.57 -26.03 -2.91
N SER A 29 3.40 -26.89 -2.32
CA SER A 29 4.50 -26.49 -1.43
C SER A 29 5.41 -25.43 -2.05
N GLU A 30 5.61 -25.48 -3.37
CA GLU A 30 6.30 -24.47 -4.18
C GLU A 30 5.75 -23.05 -3.98
N ASN A 31 4.42 -22.91 -3.94
CA ASN A 31 3.76 -21.61 -3.78
C ASN A 31 3.92 -21.05 -2.36
N VAL A 32 4.06 -21.94 -1.37
CA VAL A 32 4.25 -21.56 0.04
C VAL A 32 5.67 -21.05 0.27
N THR A 33 6.66 -21.72 -0.34
CA THR A 33 8.07 -21.28 -0.31
C THR A 33 8.24 -19.94 -1.04
N GLN A 34 7.65 -19.78 -2.24
CA GLN A 34 7.68 -18.50 -2.96
C GLN A 34 6.96 -17.36 -2.23
N ALA A 35 5.88 -17.66 -1.49
CA ALA A 35 5.21 -16.66 -0.67
C ALA A 35 6.11 -16.21 0.49
N ALA A 36 6.77 -17.15 1.17
CA ALA A 36 7.70 -16.84 2.26
C ALA A 36 8.90 -15.99 1.79
N GLU A 37 9.44 -16.26 0.59
CA GLU A 37 10.55 -15.47 0.02
C GLU A 37 10.13 -14.05 -0.37
N ARG A 38 8.94 -13.89 -0.98
CA ARG A 38 8.37 -12.58 -1.29
C ARG A 38 8.13 -11.75 -0.04
N ASP A 39 7.57 -12.38 0.99
CA ASP A 39 7.21 -11.69 2.23
C ASP A 39 8.44 -11.39 3.10
N ALA A 40 9.57 -12.08 2.87
CA ALA A 40 10.85 -11.81 3.51
C ALA A 40 11.63 -10.63 2.90
N THR A 41 11.23 -10.14 1.72
CA THR A 41 11.93 -9.03 1.06
C THR A 41 11.43 -7.69 1.62
N PRO A 42 12.31 -6.82 2.18
CA PRO A 42 11.90 -5.50 2.62
C PRO A 42 11.32 -4.71 1.45
N VAL A 43 10.11 -4.20 1.61
CA VAL A 43 9.54 -3.27 0.63
C VAL A 43 10.31 -1.96 0.75
N GLU A 44 11.00 -1.61 -0.33
CA GLU A 44 11.74 -0.36 -0.42
C GLU A 44 10.80 0.77 -0.85
N PHE A 45 10.86 1.91 -0.15
CA PHE A 45 9.96 3.04 -0.38
C PHE A 45 10.72 4.27 -0.88
N PRO A 46 10.07 5.15 -1.65
CA PRO A 46 10.61 6.47 -1.93
C PRO A 46 10.63 7.32 -0.66
N VAL A 47 11.59 8.24 -0.55
CA VAL A 47 11.69 9.18 0.57
C VAL A 47 11.94 10.57 0.00
N LEU A 48 11.00 11.48 0.21
CA LEU A 48 11.12 12.88 -0.20
C LEU A 48 11.90 13.68 0.85
N ALA A 49 13.00 14.30 0.45
CA ALA A 49 13.75 15.24 1.29
C ALA A 49 13.81 16.61 0.61
N PHE A 50 13.53 17.68 1.36
CA PHE A 50 13.66 19.06 0.89
C PHE A 50 14.96 19.68 1.39
N ASP A 51 15.55 20.55 0.57
CA ASP A 51 16.74 21.32 0.97
C ASP A 51 16.41 22.34 2.08
N LYS A 52 15.19 22.87 2.05
CA LYS A 52 14.62 23.77 3.07
C LYS A 52 13.12 23.50 3.20
N SER A 53 12.60 23.63 4.41
CA SER A 53 11.15 23.48 4.69
C SER A 53 10.41 24.82 4.76
N GLU A 54 11.14 25.93 4.84
CA GLU A 54 10.58 27.25 5.09
C GLU A 54 11.31 28.32 4.28
N HIS A 55 10.58 29.37 3.95
CA HIS A 55 11.11 30.60 3.37
C HIS A 55 10.31 31.78 3.91
N ASP A 56 11.02 32.74 4.51
CA ASP A 56 10.44 34.01 4.96
C ASP A 56 10.69 35.08 3.90
N PHE A 57 9.61 35.64 3.37
CA PHE A 57 9.66 36.74 2.40
C PHE A 57 9.91 38.10 3.06
N GLY A 58 9.82 38.19 4.38
CA GLY A 58 9.90 39.43 5.13
C GLY A 58 8.74 40.37 4.80
N GLU A 59 9.04 41.66 4.68
CA GLU A 59 8.06 42.68 4.31
C GLU A 59 7.90 42.73 2.80
N ILE A 60 6.67 42.47 2.33
CA ILE A 60 6.30 42.52 0.91
C ILE A 60 5.15 43.51 0.72
N GLU A 61 5.15 44.23 -0.41
CA GLU A 61 4.04 45.08 -0.79
C GLU A 61 2.81 44.27 -1.19
N ASN A 62 1.62 44.74 -0.81
CA ASN A 62 0.38 44.04 -1.11
C ASN A 62 0.14 43.96 -2.63
N GLY A 63 -0.12 42.76 -3.13
CA GLY A 63 -0.37 42.50 -4.56
C GLY A 63 0.90 42.32 -5.39
N THR A 64 2.09 42.44 -4.80
CA THR A 64 3.35 42.15 -5.48
C THR A 64 3.61 40.64 -5.51
N PRO A 65 3.75 40.03 -6.70
CA PRO A 65 4.13 38.62 -6.80
C PRO A 65 5.54 38.41 -6.26
N VAL A 66 5.70 37.40 -5.40
CA VAL A 66 7.00 36.94 -4.90
C VAL A 66 7.09 35.43 -5.08
N GLU A 67 8.29 34.94 -5.36
CA GLU A 67 8.53 33.56 -5.71
C GLU A 67 9.71 32.98 -4.92
N THR A 68 9.65 31.68 -4.64
CA THR A 68 10.76 30.92 -4.07
C THR A 68 10.77 29.53 -4.68
N VAL A 69 11.95 28.98 -4.88
CA VAL A 69 12.14 27.60 -5.31
C VAL A 69 12.38 26.71 -4.09
N PHE A 70 11.67 25.59 -4.05
CA PHE A 70 11.92 24.48 -3.13
C PHE A 70 12.44 23.30 -3.92
N SER A 71 13.71 22.97 -3.70
CA SER A 71 14.34 21.78 -4.26
C SER A 71 14.07 20.58 -3.38
N TYR A 72 13.84 19.44 -4.00
CA TYR A 72 13.65 18.16 -3.33
C TYR A 72 14.42 17.04 -4.03
N THR A 73 14.76 16.02 -3.26
CA THR A 73 15.47 14.82 -3.72
C THR A 73 14.76 13.57 -3.22
N ASN A 74 14.90 12.48 -3.98
CA ASN A 74 14.46 11.17 -3.53
C ASN A 74 15.63 10.47 -2.82
N THR A 75 15.61 10.42 -1.49
CA THR A 75 16.64 9.70 -0.71
C THR A 75 16.22 8.27 -0.36
N GLY A 76 15.16 7.78 -0.98
CA GLY A 76 14.63 6.44 -0.78
C GLY A 76 15.33 5.41 -1.65
N LYS A 77 14.66 4.28 -1.86
CA LYS A 77 15.19 3.17 -2.68
C LYS A 77 14.22 2.70 -3.77
N SER A 78 13.11 3.42 -3.91
CA SER A 78 12.11 3.24 -4.97
C SER A 78 11.82 4.58 -5.66
N PRO A 79 11.34 4.60 -6.91
CA PRO A 79 11.01 5.84 -7.61
C PRO A 79 9.93 6.66 -6.88
N LEU A 80 10.14 7.98 -6.82
CA LEU A 80 9.23 8.94 -6.20
C LEU A 80 8.42 9.66 -7.29
N VAL A 81 7.10 9.65 -7.19
CA VAL A 81 6.22 10.39 -8.11
C VAL A 81 5.45 11.45 -7.33
N ILE A 82 5.56 12.71 -7.75
CA ILE A 82 4.78 13.80 -7.18
C ILE A 82 3.42 13.84 -7.90
N THR A 83 2.37 13.42 -7.20
CA THR A 83 1.02 13.30 -7.77
C THR A 83 0.26 14.62 -7.73
N ASP A 84 0.43 15.39 -6.65
CA ASP A 84 -0.28 16.63 -6.40
C ASP A 84 0.45 17.50 -5.38
N ILE A 85 0.24 18.83 -5.44
CA ILE A 85 0.77 19.80 -4.48
C ILE A 85 -0.37 20.72 -4.07
N LYS A 86 -0.70 20.75 -2.77
CA LYS A 86 -1.84 21.51 -2.24
C LYS A 86 -1.36 22.57 -1.25
N SER A 87 -1.84 23.79 -1.44
CA SER A 87 -1.71 24.86 -0.46
C SER A 87 -2.93 24.90 0.47
N THR A 88 -2.69 25.20 1.75
CA THR A 88 -3.76 25.26 2.75
C THR A 88 -4.50 26.60 2.72
N CYS A 89 -3.80 27.69 2.38
CA CYS A 89 -4.30 29.07 2.44
C CYS A 89 -4.57 29.70 1.06
N GLY A 90 -4.31 29.00 -0.04
CA GLY A 90 -4.69 29.40 -1.40
C GLY A 90 -3.99 30.63 -1.99
N CYS A 91 -3.23 31.40 -1.21
CA CYS A 91 -2.47 32.56 -1.69
C CYS A 91 -1.18 32.20 -2.43
N THR A 92 -0.72 30.95 -2.30
CA THR A 92 0.44 30.41 -3.01
C THR A 92 0.01 29.42 -4.08
N VAL A 93 0.63 29.50 -5.26
CA VAL A 93 0.39 28.59 -6.38
C VAL A 93 1.69 27.84 -6.66
N PRO A 94 1.76 26.51 -6.43
CA PRO A 94 2.91 25.73 -6.87
C PRO A 94 2.95 25.72 -8.40
N GLN A 95 4.15 25.76 -8.97
CA GLN A 95 4.39 25.68 -10.42
C GLN A 95 5.63 24.83 -10.69
N ASP A 96 5.79 24.42 -11.95
CA ASP A 96 7.02 23.83 -12.49
C ASP A 96 7.57 22.59 -11.78
N TRP A 97 6.69 21.70 -11.29
CA TRP A 97 7.11 20.37 -10.81
C TRP A 97 6.88 19.28 -11.87
N SER A 98 7.77 18.28 -11.88
CA SER A 98 7.64 17.13 -12.77
C SER A 98 6.64 16.10 -12.24
N LYS A 99 5.89 15.48 -13.15
CA LYS A 99 5.05 14.29 -12.87
C LYS A 99 5.76 12.99 -13.23
N GLU A 100 6.98 13.08 -13.76
CA GLU A 100 7.79 11.91 -14.06
C GLU A 100 8.37 11.32 -12.76
N PRO A 101 8.61 10.00 -12.72
CA PRO A 101 9.26 9.38 -11.57
C PRO A 101 10.68 9.91 -11.35
N LEU A 102 10.95 10.42 -10.15
CA LEU A 102 12.28 10.76 -9.67
C LEU A 102 12.93 9.52 -9.07
N ASN A 103 13.96 9.00 -9.74
CA ASN A 103 14.73 7.86 -9.23
C ASN A 103 15.58 8.27 -8.01
N PRO A 104 15.94 7.30 -7.14
CA PRO A 104 16.91 7.49 -6.08
C PRO A 104 18.27 8.01 -6.56
#